data_AF-A0AAN7LRS2-F1
#
_entry.id   AF-A0AAN7LRS2-F1
#
_cell.length_a   1.000
_cell.length_b   1.000
_cell.length_c   1.000
_cell.angle_alpha   90.00
_cell.angle_beta   90.00
_cell.angle_gamma   90.00
#
_symmetry.space_group_name_H-M   'P 1'
#
loop_
_entity.id
_entity.type
_entity.pdbx_description
1 polymer ?
#
loop_
_entity_poly.entity_id
_entity_poly.type
_entity_poly.pdbx_seq_one_letter_code
_entity_poly.pdbx_strand_id
1 'polypeptide(L)'
;MAAASDFPSPLRIPRSAALLLILCLCSALKLCNGYFYTINRHTFGHPHHPHFASHNYRDALTKSILFFEGQRSGRLPSSQRLRWRRDSGLSDGSAANVFQFADMYRGPYSNGLKKVVCPFYCSYSGYEDELLWGAAWLFKATRNPIFLKYIQINGQTLGAGEYDNTFGWDNKHVGARILLSKAFLVHKLQSLHDYKGRADNFICSVIPDASFSSTQFTPGGLLFKMRDDNMQYVTSTSFLLLTYAKYLTSADRVVNCGGAIITPTRLRSIAKQQVDYLLGDNPLKMSYMVGYGPLYPQRIHHRGSSLPSVAAHPAKIQCSAGFDFMKSSAPNPNILVGAVVGGPDKDDRFPDQRPDYEQSEPTTYINAPLVGALAYLAHSFGQL
;
A
#
# COMPACT_ATOMS: atom_id res chain seq x y z
N MET A 1 -20.07 10.86 -1.12
CA MET A 1 -20.16 10.51 -2.56
C MET A 1 -18.77 10.68 -3.15
N ALA A 2 -18.07 9.58 -3.47
CA ALA A 2 -16.91 9.59 -4.34
C ALA A 2 -16.67 8.19 -4.93
N ALA A 3 -16.43 8.20 -6.25
CA ALA A 3 -15.67 7.26 -7.08
C ALA A 3 -16.08 5.78 -7.18
N ALA A 4 -17.29 5.51 -7.68
CA ALA A 4 -17.47 4.50 -8.72
C ALA A 4 -18.73 4.84 -9.55
N SER A 5 -18.49 5.19 -10.82
CA SER A 5 -19.43 5.26 -11.96
C SER A 5 -20.73 6.07 -11.81
N ASP A 6 -20.69 7.34 -12.24
CA ASP A 6 -21.54 7.85 -13.34
C ASP A 6 -21.15 9.32 -13.63
N PHE A 7 -20.19 9.50 -14.53
CA PHE A 7 -20.06 10.74 -15.31
C PHE A 7 -20.75 10.50 -16.65
N PRO A 8 -21.67 11.35 -17.10
CA PRO A 8 -22.12 11.31 -18.49
C PRO A 8 -20.92 11.64 -19.40
N SER A 9 -20.63 10.78 -20.36
CA SER A 9 -19.59 10.95 -21.38
C SER A 9 -19.72 12.30 -22.13
N PRO A 10 -18.65 12.88 -22.71
CA PRO A 10 -17.22 12.79 -22.41
C PRO A 10 -16.67 14.19 -22.06
N LEU A 11 -16.63 14.56 -20.78
CA LEU A 11 -15.78 15.66 -20.34
C LEU A 11 -14.37 15.09 -20.08
N ARG A 12 -13.46 15.39 -21.01
CA ARG A 12 -12.04 15.02 -20.96
C ARG A 12 -11.43 15.48 -19.63
N ILE A 13 -11.24 14.53 -18.71
CA ILE A 13 -10.41 14.73 -17.52
C ILE A 13 -8.94 14.82 -18.00
N PRO A 14 -8.15 15.80 -17.54
CA PRO A 14 -6.75 15.93 -17.97
C PRO A 14 -5.92 14.71 -17.59
N ARG A 15 -5.06 14.34 -18.54
CA ARG A 15 -4.14 13.22 -18.57
C ARG A 15 -3.03 13.36 -17.50
N SER A 16 -3.18 12.80 -16.30
CA SER A 16 -2.03 12.69 -15.36
C SER A 16 -2.11 11.62 -14.25
N ALA A 17 -3.28 11.09 -13.88
CA ALA A 17 -3.39 10.31 -12.63
C ALA A 17 -3.30 8.77 -12.76
N ALA A 18 -3.25 8.21 -13.98
CA ALA A 18 -3.42 6.77 -14.18
C ALA A 18 -2.13 5.92 -14.11
N LEU A 19 -0.93 6.52 -14.18
CA LEU A 19 0.29 5.75 -14.43
C LEU A 19 1.04 5.27 -13.16
N LEU A 20 0.82 5.87 -11.99
CA LEU A 20 1.53 5.46 -10.76
C LEU A 20 1.06 4.11 -10.20
N LEU A 21 -0.20 3.73 -10.43
CA LEU A 21 -0.75 2.43 -10.01
C LEU A 21 -0.21 1.26 -10.85
N ILE A 22 0.10 1.50 -12.12
CA ILE A 22 0.57 0.45 -13.05
C ILE A 22 2.03 0.09 -12.80
N LEU A 23 2.87 1.06 -12.41
CA LEU A 23 4.28 0.80 -12.07
C LEU A 23 4.44 0.06 -10.73
N CYS A 24 3.57 0.29 -9.75
CA CYS A 24 3.58 -0.43 -8.48
C CYS A 24 3.16 -1.92 -8.63
N LEU A 25 2.12 -2.22 -9.41
CA LEU A 25 1.64 -3.61 -9.61
C LEU A 25 2.59 -4.45 -10.47
N CYS A 26 3.16 -3.89 -11.55
CA CYS A 26 4.10 -4.61 -12.40
C CYS A 26 5.44 -4.90 -11.71
N SER A 27 5.85 -4.04 -10.77
CA SER A 27 7.08 -4.23 -9.99
C SER A 27 6.93 -5.28 -8.89
N ALA A 28 5.74 -5.39 -8.28
CA ALA A 28 5.42 -6.44 -7.31
C ALA A 28 5.43 -7.84 -7.97
N LEU A 29 4.93 -7.95 -9.20
CA LEU A 29 4.95 -9.20 -9.97
C LEU A 29 6.34 -9.57 -10.51
N LYS A 30 7.18 -8.59 -10.90
CA LYS A 30 8.59 -8.86 -11.30
C LYS A 30 9.51 -9.17 -10.12
N LEU A 31 9.14 -8.85 -8.88
CA LEU A 31 9.87 -9.28 -7.68
C LEU A 31 9.73 -10.79 -7.40
N CYS A 32 8.74 -11.46 -8.00
CA CYS A 32 8.54 -12.90 -7.86
C CYS A 32 9.44 -13.75 -8.79
N ASN A 33 10.20 -13.14 -9.70
CA ASN A 33 10.93 -13.90 -10.75
C ASN A 33 12.44 -13.64 -10.82
N GLY A 34 13.09 -13.37 -9.68
CA GLY A 34 14.51 -13.04 -9.62
C GLY A 34 15.32 -13.90 -8.65
N TYR A 35 16.01 -14.90 -9.21
CA TYR A 35 17.09 -15.73 -8.65
C TYR A 35 16.74 -16.69 -7.51
N PHE A 36 16.41 -17.92 -7.93
CA PHE A 36 16.63 -19.16 -7.19
C PHE A 36 18.11 -19.28 -6.83
N TYR A 37 18.44 -19.28 -5.54
CA TYR A 37 19.67 -19.85 -5.02
C TYR A 37 19.29 -21.05 -4.16
N THR A 38 19.80 -22.21 -4.57
CA THR A 38 19.79 -23.46 -3.81
C THR A 38 20.50 -23.24 -2.48
N ILE A 39 19.76 -23.23 -1.38
CA ILE A 39 20.33 -23.37 -0.04
C ILE A 39 20.44 -24.87 0.22
N ASN A 40 21.67 -25.34 0.38
CA ASN A 40 21.99 -26.70 0.80
C ASN A 40 21.23 -27.05 2.09
N ARG A 41 20.48 -28.15 2.07
CA ARG A 41 19.87 -28.76 3.24
C ARG A 41 20.98 -29.26 4.17
N HIS A 42 21.26 -28.53 5.23
CA HIS A 42 21.77 -29.12 6.46
C HIS A 42 20.66 -29.11 7.50
N THR A 43 20.23 -30.31 7.85
CA THR A 43 19.28 -30.61 8.92
C THR A 43 19.89 -30.21 10.26
N PHE A 44 19.45 -29.09 10.82
CA PHE A 44 19.63 -28.77 12.23
C PHE A 44 18.26 -28.76 12.89
N GLY A 45 18.10 -29.57 13.94
CA GLY A 45 16.87 -29.70 14.70
C GLY A 45 16.41 -28.36 15.26
N HIS A 46 15.15 -28.03 15.02
CA HIS A 46 14.52 -26.83 15.55
C HIS A 46 14.20 -27.02 17.05
N PRO A 47 14.56 -26.07 17.92
CA PRO A 47 13.96 -25.97 19.23
C PRO A 47 12.48 -25.60 19.05
N HIS A 48 11.60 -26.25 19.82
CA HIS A 48 10.17 -25.96 19.87
C HIS A 48 9.94 -24.49 20.26
N HIS A 49 9.68 -23.64 19.27
CA HIS A 49 9.05 -22.34 19.49
C HIS A 49 7.54 -22.54 19.67
N PRO A 50 6.90 -21.84 20.62
CA PRO A 50 5.48 -21.96 20.86
C PRO A 50 4.72 -21.58 19.57
N HIS A 51 3.81 -22.46 19.16
CA HIS A 51 2.88 -22.24 18.05
C HIS A 51 1.98 -21.04 18.37
N PHE A 52 2.41 -19.83 18.01
CA PHE A 52 1.45 -18.78 17.67
C PHE A 52 0.66 -19.30 16.47
N ALA A 53 -0.67 -19.34 16.57
CA ALA A 53 -1.53 -19.73 15.46
C ALA A 53 -1.16 -18.87 14.24
N SER A 54 -0.47 -19.45 13.26
CA SER A 54 -0.07 -18.68 12.08
C SER A 54 -1.32 -18.44 11.25
N HIS A 55 -1.64 -17.18 10.99
CA HIS A 55 -2.61 -16.82 9.96
C HIS A 55 -2.30 -17.55 8.64
N ASN A 56 -3.36 -17.89 7.91
CA ASN A 56 -3.26 -18.37 6.54
C ASN A 56 -3.00 -17.17 5.60
N TYR A 57 -1.74 -16.74 5.52
CA TYR A 57 -1.30 -15.65 4.65
C TYR A 57 -1.50 -15.94 3.17
N ARG A 58 -1.43 -17.22 2.74
CA ARG A 58 -1.74 -17.61 1.36
C ARG A 58 -3.17 -17.28 0.98
N ASP A 59 -4.11 -17.55 1.87
CA ASP A 59 -5.52 -17.22 1.66
C ASP A 59 -5.75 -15.70 1.65
N ALA A 60 -5.20 -14.98 2.64
CA ALA A 60 -5.24 -13.51 2.66
C ALA A 60 -4.62 -12.88 1.40
N LEU A 61 -3.51 -13.43 0.90
CA LEU A 61 -2.85 -13.00 -0.34
C LEU A 61 -3.74 -13.24 -1.55
N THR A 62 -4.33 -14.44 -1.65
CA THR A 62 -5.23 -14.81 -2.74
C THR A 62 -6.44 -13.88 -2.80
N LYS A 63 -7.01 -13.55 -1.64
CA LYS A 63 -8.11 -12.59 -1.51
C LYS A 63 -7.68 -11.16 -1.86
N SER A 64 -6.53 -10.72 -1.39
CA SER A 64 -5.96 -9.41 -1.75
C SER A 64 -5.73 -9.27 -3.27
N ILE A 65 -5.24 -10.33 -3.92
CA ILE A 65 -5.08 -10.36 -5.38
C ILE A 65 -6.44 -10.33 -6.09
N LEU A 66 -7.44 -11.06 -5.58
CA LEU A 66 -8.80 -11.05 -6.13
C LEU A 66 -9.41 -9.63 -6.10
N PHE A 67 -9.20 -8.89 -5.01
CA PHE A 67 -9.61 -7.48 -4.91
C PHE A 67 -8.98 -6.63 -6.03
N PHE A 68 -7.68 -6.81 -6.31
CA PHE A 68 -7.00 -6.10 -7.42
C PHE A 68 -7.42 -6.54 -8.82
N GLU A 69 -7.71 -7.83 -9.03
CA GLU A 69 -8.29 -8.29 -10.30
C GLU A 69 -9.58 -7.53 -10.62
N GLY A 70 -10.32 -7.12 -9.59
CA GLY A 70 -11.56 -6.37 -9.68
C GLY A 70 -11.37 -4.89 -9.95
N GLN A 71 -10.15 -4.36 -9.80
CA GLN A 71 -9.81 -2.94 -9.94
C GLN A 71 -8.74 -2.69 -11.01
N ARG A 72 -8.28 -3.74 -11.70
CA ARG A 72 -7.20 -3.68 -12.69
C ARG A 72 -7.59 -2.83 -13.90
N SER A 73 -6.73 -1.86 -14.22
CA SER A 73 -6.70 -1.17 -15.51
C SER A 73 -5.72 -1.85 -16.47
N GLY A 74 -5.78 -1.48 -17.75
CA GLY A 74 -4.99 -2.08 -18.83
C GLY A 74 -5.71 -3.26 -19.50
N ARG A 75 -4.95 -3.99 -20.32
CA ARG A 75 -5.43 -5.20 -20.98
C ARG A 75 -5.53 -6.34 -19.97
N LEU A 76 -6.69 -6.96 -19.88
CA LEU A 76 -6.92 -8.09 -19.00
C LEU A 76 -6.36 -9.37 -19.63
N PRO A 77 -5.68 -10.24 -18.85
CA PRO A 77 -5.24 -11.55 -19.31
C PRO A 77 -6.44 -12.48 -19.52
N SER A 78 -6.27 -13.48 -20.38
CA SER A 78 -7.27 -14.53 -20.62
C SER A 78 -7.63 -15.32 -19.35
N SER A 79 -6.72 -15.37 -18.37
CA SER A 79 -6.92 -16.02 -17.07
C SER A 79 -7.72 -15.18 -16.05
N GLN A 80 -8.30 -14.04 -16.45
CA GLN A 80 -9.11 -13.19 -15.56
C GLN A 80 -10.30 -13.95 -14.97
N ARG A 81 -10.39 -13.98 -13.63
CA ARG A 81 -11.47 -14.68 -12.91
C ARG A 81 -12.75 -13.85 -12.84
N LEU A 82 -12.61 -12.52 -12.74
CA LEU A 82 -13.76 -11.60 -12.64
C LEU A 82 -14.35 -11.30 -14.01
N ARG A 83 -15.36 -12.09 -14.39
CA ARG A 83 -15.98 -12.09 -15.72
C ARG A 83 -16.71 -10.80 -16.10
N TRP A 84 -17.08 -9.97 -15.13
CA TRP A 84 -17.76 -8.69 -15.37
C TRP A 84 -16.79 -7.53 -15.69
N ARG A 85 -15.47 -7.70 -15.50
CA ARG A 85 -14.46 -6.70 -15.90
C ARG A 85 -14.04 -6.83 -17.36
N ARG A 86 -13.61 -5.70 -17.94
CA ARG A 86 -13.12 -5.56 -19.32
C ARG A 86 -11.89 -4.65 -19.37
N ASP A 87 -11.18 -4.68 -20.49
CA ASP A 87 -10.03 -3.81 -20.77
C ASP A 87 -10.37 -2.33 -20.53
N SER A 88 -9.44 -1.57 -19.97
CA SER A 88 -9.60 -0.13 -19.71
C SER A 88 -8.25 0.60 -19.78
N GLY A 89 -8.23 1.89 -20.07
CA GLY A 89 -7.01 2.71 -20.02
C GLY A 89 -5.85 2.24 -20.90
N LEU A 90 -6.13 1.56 -22.02
CA LEU A 90 -5.11 0.92 -22.87
C LEU A 90 -4.10 1.90 -23.48
N SER A 91 -4.50 3.16 -23.62
CA SER A 91 -3.71 4.23 -24.25
C SER A 91 -3.38 5.35 -23.27
N ASP A 92 -3.70 5.20 -21.99
CA ASP A 92 -3.51 6.26 -21.01
C ASP A 92 -2.01 6.50 -20.80
N GLY A 93 -1.54 7.70 -21.12
CA GLY A 93 -0.15 8.11 -20.94
C GLY A 93 0.87 7.49 -21.90
N SER A 94 0.47 6.64 -22.85
CA SER A 94 1.40 5.93 -23.75
C SER A 94 2.18 6.86 -24.69
N ALA A 95 1.61 8.01 -25.04
CA ALA A 95 2.25 9.03 -25.86
C ALA A 95 3.09 10.04 -25.05
N ALA A 96 3.02 9.98 -23.72
CA ALA A 96 3.67 10.95 -22.87
C ALA A 96 5.02 10.41 -22.41
N ASN A 97 6.07 11.18 -22.65
CA ASN A 97 7.33 11.06 -21.93
C ASN A 97 7.09 11.58 -20.49
N VAL A 98 6.25 10.86 -19.72
CA VAL A 98 5.52 11.40 -18.54
C VAL A 98 6.45 12.00 -17.53
N PHE A 99 7.61 11.39 -17.31
CA PHE A 99 8.61 11.92 -16.39
C PHE A 99 9.15 13.28 -16.84
N GLN A 100 9.54 13.39 -18.11
CA GLN A 100 10.06 14.64 -18.69
C GLN A 100 9.00 15.72 -18.72
N PHE A 101 7.74 15.36 -19.01
CA PHE A 101 6.63 16.30 -18.92
C PHE A 101 6.45 16.83 -17.48
N ALA A 102 6.41 15.94 -16.49
CA ALA A 102 6.28 16.32 -15.09
C ALA A 102 7.47 17.17 -14.58
N ASP A 103 8.68 16.82 -15.01
CA ASP A 103 9.91 17.53 -14.63
C ASP A 103 10.01 18.92 -15.29
N MET A 104 9.48 19.07 -16.51
CA MET A 104 9.45 20.33 -17.26
C MET A 104 8.34 21.27 -16.76
N TYR A 105 7.16 20.74 -16.42
CA TYR A 105 5.99 21.50 -16.00
C TYR A 105 5.64 21.21 -14.54
N ARG A 106 6.51 21.69 -13.65
CA ARG A 106 6.45 21.43 -12.21
C ARG A 106 5.30 22.14 -11.54
N GLY A 107 4.57 21.40 -10.71
CA GLY A 107 3.51 21.94 -9.87
C GLY A 107 2.50 20.86 -9.44
N PRO A 108 1.88 21.00 -8.26
CA PRO A 108 0.79 20.13 -7.84
C PRO A 108 -0.36 20.18 -8.84
N TYR A 109 -0.81 19.00 -9.28
CA TYR A 109 -1.94 18.91 -10.21
C TYR A 109 -3.24 19.51 -9.63
N SER A 110 -3.37 19.45 -8.30
CA SER A 110 -4.49 20.00 -7.54
C SER A 110 -4.57 21.52 -7.62
N ASN A 111 -3.50 22.25 -7.98
CA ASN A 111 -3.56 23.71 -8.17
C ASN A 111 -4.53 24.08 -9.30
N GLY A 112 -4.46 23.37 -10.43
CA GLY A 112 -5.35 23.60 -11.57
C GLY A 112 -6.71 22.92 -11.43
N LEU A 113 -6.78 21.81 -10.69
CA LEU A 113 -7.98 20.96 -10.62
C LEU A 113 -8.70 20.98 -9.26
N LYS A 114 -8.32 21.89 -8.36
CA LYS A 114 -8.82 21.95 -6.97
C LYS A 114 -10.33 21.76 -6.86
N LYS A 115 -11.12 22.46 -7.70
CA LYS A 115 -12.58 22.43 -7.69
C LYS A 115 -13.20 21.05 -7.95
N VAL A 116 -12.45 20.14 -8.59
CA VAL A 116 -12.94 18.82 -9.01
C VAL A 116 -12.35 17.70 -8.15
N VAL A 117 -11.12 17.86 -7.67
CA VAL A 117 -10.39 16.77 -7.00
C VAL A 117 -10.31 16.94 -5.49
N CYS A 118 -10.41 18.18 -4.98
CA CYS A 118 -10.45 18.45 -3.56
C CYS A 118 -11.89 18.46 -3.04
N PRO A 119 -12.14 17.98 -1.79
CA PRO A 119 -11.14 17.56 -0.79
C PRO A 119 -10.71 16.08 -0.87
N PHE A 120 -10.99 15.36 -1.97
CA PHE A 120 -10.77 13.91 -2.03
C PHE A 120 -9.30 13.49 -2.20
N TYR A 121 -8.67 13.94 -3.29
CA TYR A 121 -7.30 13.55 -3.64
C TYR A 121 -6.44 14.80 -3.91
N CYS A 122 -6.48 15.80 -3.05
CA CYS A 122 -5.58 16.93 -3.20
C CYS A 122 -4.13 16.45 -3.12
N SER A 123 -3.23 16.98 -3.95
CA SER A 123 -1.80 16.83 -3.68
C SER A 123 -1.48 17.71 -2.47
N TYR A 124 -1.18 17.08 -1.33
CA TYR A 124 -0.83 17.75 -0.08
C TYR A 124 0.69 17.79 0.12
N SER A 125 1.40 16.72 -0.24
CA SER A 125 2.88 16.64 -0.18
C SER A 125 3.58 17.39 -1.32
N GLY A 126 2.86 17.75 -2.37
CA GLY A 126 3.42 18.41 -3.55
C GLY A 126 3.62 17.45 -4.72
N TYR A 127 4.64 17.70 -5.53
CA TYR A 127 5.02 16.88 -6.70
C TYR A 127 6.49 16.41 -6.62
N GLU A 128 7.24 16.96 -5.67
CA GLU A 128 8.66 16.75 -5.47
C GLU A 128 8.96 15.28 -5.15
N ASP A 129 8.13 14.68 -4.29
CA ASP A 129 8.26 13.28 -3.90
C ASP A 129 7.94 12.33 -5.06
N GLU A 130 6.98 12.67 -5.94
CA GLU A 130 6.72 11.91 -7.16
C GLU A 130 7.86 11.98 -8.17
N LEU A 131 8.50 13.14 -8.34
CA LEU A 131 9.66 13.25 -9.23
C LEU A 131 10.83 12.40 -8.71
N LEU A 132 11.09 12.45 -7.40
CA LEU A 132 12.13 11.61 -6.80
C LEU A 132 11.79 10.11 -6.94
N TRP A 133 10.54 9.73 -6.66
CA TRP A 133 10.05 8.37 -6.79
C TRP A 133 10.12 7.86 -8.23
N GLY A 134 9.66 8.67 -9.18
CA GLY A 134 9.69 8.38 -10.61
C GLY A 134 11.12 8.19 -11.12
N ALA A 135 12.04 9.09 -10.77
CA ALA A 135 13.45 8.99 -11.13
C ALA A 135 14.08 7.72 -10.55
N ALA A 136 13.78 7.37 -9.28
CA ALA A 136 14.27 6.17 -8.63
C ALA A 136 13.80 4.88 -9.33
N TRP A 137 12.53 4.80 -9.72
CA TRP A 137 12.01 3.66 -10.48
C TRP A 137 12.58 3.58 -11.89
N LEU A 138 12.68 4.70 -12.60
CA LEU A 138 13.26 4.75 -13.94
C LEU A 138 14.74 4.34 -13.90
N PHE A 139 15.51 4.81 -12.93
CA PHE A 139 16.88 4.35 -12.72
C PHE A 139 16.95 2.84 -12.45
N LYS A 140 16.09 2.33 -11.56
CA LYS A 140 16.05 0.90 -11.23
C LYS A 140 15.69 0.03 -12.45
N ALA A 141 14.72 0.46 -13.25
CA ALA A 141 14.20 -0.31 -14.37
C ALA A 141 15.13 -0.28 -15.59
N THR A 142 15.69 0.89 -15.90
CA THR A 142 16.47 1.10 -17.13
C THR A 142 17.98 1.03 -16.93
N ARG A 143 18.46 1.22 -15.70
CA ARG A 143 19.88 1.44 -15.38
C ARG A 143 20.51 2.62 -16.14
N ASN A 144 19.70 3.51 -16.73
CA ASN A 144 20.19 4.65 -17.46
C ASN A 144 20.83 5.68 -16.49
N PRO A 145 22.10 6.08 -16.71
CA PRO A 145 22.83 6.98 -15.81
C PRO A 145 22.23 8.38 -15.72
N ILE A 146 21.39 8.80 -16.70
CA ILE A 146 20.70 10.10 -16.65
C ILE A 146 19.83 10.21 -15.40
N PHE A 147 19.10 9.14 -15.04
CA PHE A 147 18.25 9.16 -13.84
C PHE A 147 19.07 9.14 -12.55
N LEU A 148 20.21 8.44 -12.52
CA LEU A 148 21.13 8.51 -11.39
C LEU A 148 21.65 9.93 -11.20
N LYS A 149 22.13 10.57 -12.28
CA LYS A 149 22.60 11.95 -12.26
C LYS A 149 21.48 12.91 -11.83
N TYR A 150 20.27 12.70 -12.31
CA TYR A 150 19.09 13.47 -11.90
C TYR A 150 18.84 13.37 -10.39
N ILE A 151 18.87 12.16 -9.82
CA ILE A 151 18.69 11.91 -8.38
C ILE A 151 19.80 12.58 -7.56
N GLN A 152 21.05 12.52 -8.03
CA GLN A 152 22.20 13.11 -7.33
C GLN A 152 22.13 14.64 -7.32
N ILE A 153 21.71 15.25 -8.43
CA ILE A 153 21.62 16.72 -8.56
C ILE A 153 20.38 17.25 -7.84
N ASN A 154 19.23 16.64 -8.06
CA ASN A 154 17.94 17.19 -7.63
C ASN A 154 17.43 16.61 -6.32
N GLY A 155 17.97 15.49 -5.83
CA GLY A 155 17.39 14.75 -4.72
C GLY A 155 17.16 15.62 -3.48
N GLN A 156 18.12 16.46 -3.11
CA GLN A 156 17.97 17.36 -1.96
C GLN A 156 16.83 18.37 -2.17
N THR A 157 16.75 19.01 -3.33
CA THR A 157 15.68 19.97 -3.67
C THR A 157 14.31 19.30 -3.80
N LEU A 158 14.28 18.01 -4.16
CA LEU A 158 13.06 17.21 -4.23
C LEU A 158 12.68 16.59 -2.88
N GLY A 159 13.12 17.19 -1.76
CA GLY A 159 12.73 16.78 -0.41
C GLY A 159 13.34 15.45 0.06
N ALA A 160 14.37 14.91 -0.60
CA ALA A 160 14.91 13.61 -0.19
C ALA A 160 15.51 13.60 1.23
N GLY A 161 15.87 14.77 1.78
CA GLY A 161 16.34 14.93 3.16
C GLY A 161 15.29 15.42 4.16
N GLU A 162 14.05 15.67 3.72
CA GLU A 162 12.96 16.13 4.60
C GLU A 162 12.54 15.03 5.58
N TYR A 163 11.90 15.44 6.67
CA TYR A 163 11.38 14.49 7.64
C TYR A 163 10.02 13.99 7.18
N ASP A 164 9.89 12.67 6.98
CA ASP A 164 8.62 12.01 6.71
C ASP A 164 8.54 10.70 7.48
N ASN A 165 7.40 10.47 8.12
CA ASN A 165 7.10 9.25 8.85
C ASN A 165 5.87 8.52 8.28
N THR A 166 5.47 8.84 7.05
CA THR A 166 4.34 8.25 6.34
C THR A 166 4.70 7.92 4.90
N PHE A 167 4.08 6.87 4.36
CA PHE A 167 4.11 6.53 2.94
C PHE A 167 2.69 6.18 2.51
N GLY A 168 2.22 6.76 1.39
CA GLY A 168 0.84 6.59 0.94
C GLY A 168 0.64 7.04 -0.49
N TRP A 169 -0.63 7.21 -0.89
CA TRP A 169 -0.96 7.66 -2.24
C TRP A 169 -0.51 9.09 -2.53
N ASP A 170 -0.32 9.93 -1.50
CA ASP A 170 0.10 11.33 -1.61
C ASP A 170 1.63 11.47 -1.45
N ASN A 171 2.21 11.04 -0.32
CA ASN A 171 3.66 11.18 -0.07
C ASN A 171 4.46 9.89 -0.35
N LYS A 172 5.48 9.98 -1.22
CA LYS A 172 6.35 8.87 -1.68
C LYS A 172 7.80 8.98 -1.19
N HIS A 173 8.18 10.04 -0.46
CA HIS A 173 9.58 10.28 -0.09
C HIS A 173 10.21 9.10 0.63
N VAL A 174 9.54 8.54 1.64
CA VAL A 174 10.03 7.38 2.39
C VAL A 174 10.24 6.16 1.48
N GLY A 175 9.27 5.89 0.60
CA GLY A 175 9.37 4.82 -0.38
C GLY A 175 10.58 5.00 -1.29
N ALA A 176 10.79 6.22 -1.80
CA ALA A 176 11.94 6.57 -2.63
C ALA A 176 13.26 6.41 -1.88
N ARG A 177 13.35 6.85 -0.62
CA ARG A 177 14.53 6.70 0.23
C ARG A 177 14.89 5.22 0.44
N ILE A 178 13.92 4.39 0.80
CA ILE A 178 14.13 2.94 0.95
C ILE A 178 14.54 2.31 -0.39
N LEU A 179 13.90 2.67 -1.50
CA LEU A 179 14.25 2.16 -2.82
C LEU A 179 15.69 2.49 -3.22
N LEU A 180 16.11 3.74 -3.01
CA LEU A 180 17.45 4.22 -3.34
C LEU A 180 18.52 3.68 -2.38
N SER A 181 18.18 3.46 -1.11
CA SER A 181 19.06 2.80 -0.14
C SER A 181 19.51 1.42 -0.61
N LYS A 182 18.67 0.70 -1.38
CA LYS A 182 19.04 -0.59 -2.01
C LYS A 182 20.27 -0.44 -2.91
N ALA A 183 20.33 0.62 -3.72
CA ALA A 183 21.43 0.83 -4.65
C ALA A 183 22.76 0.99 -3.90
N PHE A 184 22.74 1.66 -2.74
CA PHE A 184 23.90 1.74 -1.87
C PHE A 184 24.18 0.41 -1.15
N LEU A 185 23.22 -0.13 -0.39
CA LEU A 185 23.40 -1.30 0.47
C LEU A 185 23.77 -2.57 -0.30
N VAL A 186 23.05 -2.83 -1.39
CA VAL A 186 23.12 -4.09 -2.14
C VAL A 186 23.99 -3.94 -3.38
N HIS A 187 23.84 -2.85 -4.15
CA HIS A 187 24.62 -2.65 -5.38
C HIS A 187 25.91 -1.83 -5.17
N LYS A 188 26.23 -1.47 -3.92
CA LYS A 188 27.46 -0.78 -3.52
C LYS A 188 27.70 0.56 -4.24
N LEU A 189 26.62 1.23 -4.65
CA LEU A 189 26.69 2.54 -5.29
C LEU A 189 26.90 3.64 -4.24
N GLN A 190 28.17 4.00 -4.01
CA GLN A 190 28.58 4.93 -2.94
C GLN A 190 27.93 6.31 -3.06
N SER A 191 27.65 6.76 -4.27
CA SER A 191 27.07 8.08 -4.50
C SER A 191 25.64 8.25 -3.99
N LEU A 192 24.99 7.17 -3.54
CA LEU A 192 23.67 7.20 -2.90
C LEU A 192 23.72 6.83 -1.40
N HIS A 193 24.88 6.91 -0.76
CA HIS A 193 25.06 6.54 0.66
C HIS A 193 24.11 7.26 1.62
N ASP A 194 23.82 8.56 1.39
CA ASP A 194 22.91 9.36 2.22
C ASP A 194 21.51 8.75 2.33
N TYR A 195 21.06 8.02 1.31
CA TYR A 195 19.73 7.39 1.31
C TYR A 195 19.61 6.26 2.34
N LYS A 196 20.72 5.66 2.80
CA LYS A 196 20.66 4.75 3.95
C LYS A 196 20.31 5.51 5.22
N GLY A 197 21.01 6.61 5.52
CA GLY A 197 20.72 7.41 6.72
C GLY A 197 19.28 7.94 6.71
N ARG A 198 18.79 8.36 5.53
CA ARG A 198 17.40 8.82 5.35
C ARG A 198 16.38 7.69 5.55
N ALA A 199 16.68 6.48 5.10
CA ALA A 199 15.84 5.31 5.36
C ALA A 199 15.88 4.90 6.85
N ASP A 200 17.05 4.94 7.47
CA ASP A 200 17.23 4.67 8.90
C ASP A 200 16.39 5.64 9.75
N ASN A 201 16.36 6.94 9.41
CA ASN A 201 15.55 7.94 10.12
C ASN A 201 14.05 7.59 10.10
N PHE A 202 13.53 7.14 8.95
CA PHE A 202 12.15 6.66 8.88
C PHE A 202 11.93 5.48 9.83
N ILE A 203 12.81 4.48 9.80
CA ILE A 203 12.72 3.33 10.72
C ILE A 203 12.69 3.83 12.17
N CYS A 204 13.61 4.70 12.57
CA CYS A 204 13.66 5.22 13.93
C CYS A 204 12.41 6.01 14.34
N SER A 205 11.67 6.57 13.39
CA SER A 205 10.41 7.29 13.65
C SER A 205 9.18 6.38 13.85
N VAL A 206 9.25 5.11 13.40
CA VAL A 206 8.09 4.19 13.39
C VAL A 206 8.25 2.95 14.26
N ILE A 207 9.43 2.74 14.85
CA ILE A 207 9.68 1.58 15.70
C ILE A 207 9.24 1.91 17.15
N PRO A 208 8.45 1.03 17.81
CA PRO A 208 8.18 1.15 19.23
C PRO A 208 9.48 1.21 20.04
N ASP A 209 9.51 2.02 21.09
CA ASP A 209 10.63 2.12 22.05
C ASP A 209 11.93 2.76 21.50
N ALA A 210 11.95 3.24 20.25
CA ALA A 210 13.06 4.06 19.76
C ALA A 210 12.99 5.47 20.37
N SER A 211 14.14 6.03 20.76
CA SER A 211 14.27 7.34 21.45
C SER A 211 13.61 8.50 20.69
N PHE A 212 13.47 8.38 19.38
CA PHE A 212 12.91 9.41 18.49
C PHE A 212 11.64 8.93 17.77
N SER A 213 10.98 7.89 18.28
CA SER A 213 9.73 7.41 17.71
C SER A 213 8.64 8.46 17.88
N SER A 214 8.00 8.83 16.77
CA SER A 214 6.88 9.78 16.72
C SER A 214 5.55 9.09 16.46
N THR A 215 5.56 7.76 16.37
CA THR A 215 4.40 6.96 15.97
C THR A 215 3.60 6.54 17.19
N GLN A 216 2.28 6.73 17.11
CA GLN A 216 1.36 6.27 18.15
C GLN A 216 0.91 4.85 17.85
N PHE A 217 0.55 4.13 18.91
CA PHE A 217 -0.04 2.81 18.82
C PHE A 217 -1.33 2.79 19.65
N THR A 218 -2.35 2.09 19.15
CA THR A 218 -3.57 1.82 19.93
C THR A 218 -3.26 0.92 21.13
N PRO A 219 -4.13 0.85 22.15
CA PRO A 219 -3.98 -0.12 23.24
C PRO A 219 -3.76 -1.57 22.78
N GLY A 220 -4.38 -1.98 21.67
CA GLY A 220 -4.22 -3.28 21.04
C GLY A 220 -2.94 -3.46 20.22
N GLY A 221 -2.09 -2.44 20.11
CA GLY A 221 -0.78 -2.49 19.45
C GLY A 221 -0.80 -2.18 17.96
N LEU A 222 -1.87 -1.57 17.43
CA LEU A 222 -1.94 -1.15 16.04
C LEU A 222 -1.25 0.21 15.84
N LEU A 223 -0.43 0.34 14.81
CA LEU A 223 0.12 1.62 14.38
C LEU A 223 -1.01 2.58 14.04
N PHE A 224 -1.02 3.75 14.67
CA PHE A 224 -2.07 4.76 14.51
C PHE A 224 -1.45 6.09 14.07
N LYS A 225 -1.80 6.53 12.86
CA LYS A 225 -1.30 7.77 12.25
C LYS A 225 -2.38 8.82 12.09
N MET A 226 -3.58 8.42 11.70
CA MET A 226 -4.70 9.33 11.53
C MET A 226 -6.03 8.60 11.66
N ARG A 227 -7.11 9.36 11.82
CA ARG A 227 -8.45 8.81 12.03
C ARG A 227 -9.02 8.16 10.77
N ASP A 228 -8.80 8.80 9.62
CA ASP A 228 -9.38 8.38 8.35
C ASP A 228 -8.43 7.42 7.64
N ASP A 229 -8.92 6.23 7.27
CA ASP A 229 -8.17 5.25 6.49
C ASP A 229 -6.79 4.87 7.08
N ASN A 230 -6.71 4.75 8.42
CA ASN A 230 -5.46 4.45 9.13
C ASN A 230 -4.74 3.20 8.60
N MET A 231 -5.49 2.19 8.14
CA MET A 231 -4.92 0.96 7.54
C MET A 231 -3.98 1.22 6.37
N GLN A 232 -4.09 2.36 5.67
CA GLN A 232 -3.11 2.74 4.65
C GLN A 232 -1.69 2.73 5.23
N TYR A 233 -1.51 3.37 6.39
CA TYR A 233 -0.20 3.52 7.02
C TYR A 233 0.28 2.24 7.67
N VAL A 234 -0.65 1.41 8.16
CA VAL A 234 -0.34 0.09 8.71
C VAL A 234 0.22 -0.82 7.62
N THR A 235 -0.47 -0.94 6.49
CA THR A 235 -0.04 -1.82 5.39
C THR A 235 1.19 -1.27 4.68
N SER A 236 1.28 0.04 4.46
CA SER A 236 2.40 0.69 3.80
C SER A 236 3.68 0.62 4.63
N THR A 237 3.59 0.91 5.94
CA THR A 237 4.73 0.77 6.86
C THR A 237 5.17 -0.68 6.95
N SER A 238 4.26 -1.64 7.11
CA SER A 238 4.59 -3.07 7.15
C SER A 238 5.37 -3.51 5.91
N PHE A 239 4.91 -3.11 4.72
CA PHE A 239 5.61 -3.41 3.47
C PHE A 239 7.01 -2.80 3.41
N LEU A 240 7.17 -1.54 3.83
CA LEU A 240 8.46 -0.85 3.85
C LEU A 240 9.44 -1.45 4.87
N LEU A 241 8.96 -1.81 6.06
CA LEU A 241 9.75 -2.51 7.08
C LEU A 241 10.31 -3.84 6.54
N LEU A 242 9.46 -4.65 5.90
CA LEU A 242 9.87 -5.92 5.28
C LEU A 242 10.86 -5.71 4.13
N THR A 243 10.61 -4.71 3.30
CA THR A 243 11.47 -4.36 2.17
C THR A 243 12.86 -3.93 2.65
N TYR A 244 12.92 -3.05 3.65
CA TYR A 244 14.18 -2.57 4.18
C TYR A 244 14.93 -3.64 4.97
N ALA A 245 14.21 -4.48 5.73
CA ALA A 245 14.80 -5.66 6.38
C ALA A 245 15.50 -6.58 5.38
N LYS A 246 14.93 -6.78 4.18
CA LYS A 246 15.57 -7.54 3.09
C LYS A 246 16.90 -6.89 2.66
N TYR A 247 16.95 -5.58 2.49
CA TYR A 247 18.17 -4.88 2.06
C TYR A 247 19.25 -4.91 3.14
N LEU A 248 18.88 -4.69 4.39
CA LEU A 248 19.77 -4.77 5.54
C LEU A 248 20.34 -6.19 5.71
N THR A 249 19.51 -7.22 5.54
CA THR A 249 19.97 -8.63 5.57
C THR A 249 21.01 -8.88 4.49
N SER A 250 20.75 -8.47 3.24
CA SER A 250 21.68 -8.67 2.13
C SER A 250 23.00 -7.90 2.28
N ALA A 251 23.01 -6.84 3.07
CA ALA A 251 24.19 -6.00 3.29
C ALA A 251 24.91 -6.28 4.62
N ASP A 252 24.40 -7.20 5.43
CA ASP A 252 24.83 -7.44 6.82
C ASP A 252 24.90 -6.14 7.64
N ARG A 253 23.76 -5.44 7.69
CA ARG A 253 23.62 -4.14 8.37
C ARG A 253 22.43 -4.11 9.32
N VAL A 254 22.47 -3.15 10.23
CA VAL A 254 21.40 -2.81 11.18
C VAL A 254 21.09 -1.31 11.12
N VAL A 255 20.04 -0.90 11.83
CA VAL A 255 19.69 0.51 12.06
C VAL A 255 20.06 0.89 13.49
N ASN A 256 20.63 2.07 13.70
CA ASN A 256 20.90 2.63 15.02
C ASN A 256 19.99 3.84 15.26
N CYS A 257 19.14 3.76 16.28
CA CYS A 257 18.15 4.77 16.63
C CYS A 257 18.48 5.46 17.95
N GLY A 258 19.70 5.99 18.08
CA GLY A 258 20.10 6.79 19.25
C GLY A 258 20.06 6.00 20.56
N GLY A 259 20.63 4.79 20.55
CA GLY A 259 20.72 3.91 21.72
C GLY A 259 20.03 2.55 21.52
N ALA A 260 19.11 2.44 20.57
CA ALA A 260 18.46 1.19 20.18
C ALA A 260 19.02 0.64 18.86
N ILE A 261 19.44 -0.62 18.86
CA ILE A 261 19.83 -1.34 17.64
C ILE A 261 18.61 -2.07 17.09
N ILE A 262 18.18 -1.71 15.89
CA ILE A 262 17.04 -2.35 15.23
C ILE A 262 17.56 -3.32 14.16
N THR A 263 17.32 -4.61 14.39
CA THR A 263 17.77 -5.70 13.51
C THR A 263 16.74 -5.98 12.40
N PRO A 264 17.15 -6.60 11.27
CA PRO A 264 16.21 -7.06 10.25
C PRO A 264 15.11 -7.98 10.81
N THR A 265 15.45 -8.83 11.79
CA THR A 265 14.49 -9.70 12.48
C THR A 265 13.44 -8.89 13.25
N ARG A 266 13.86 -7.83 13.95
CA ARG A 266 12.92 -6.95 14.67
C ARG A 266 11.98 -6.24 13.71
N LEU A 267 12.47 -5.73 12.58
CA LEU A 267 11.64 -5.11 11.54
C LEU A 267 10.58 -6.10 10.99
N ARG A 268 10.98 -7.35 10.72
CA ARG A 268 10.08 -8.41 10.26
C ARG A 268 9.02 -8.74 11.30
N SER A 269 9.39 -8.81 12.58
CA SER A 269 8.47 -9.07 13.68
C SER A 269 7.41 -7.98 13.82
N ILE A 270 7.79 -6.71 13.74
CA ILE A 270 6.85 -5.58 13.85
C ILE A 270 5.90 -5.57 12.66
N ALA A 271 6.42 -5.73 11.43
CA ALA A 271 5.56 -5.82 10.25
C ALA A 271 4.58 -6.99 10.33
N LYS A 272 5.02 -8.15 10.84
CA LYS A 272 4.15 -9.30 11.07
C LYS A 272 3.04 -8.97 12.08
N GLN A 273 3.38 -8.38 13.23
CA GLN A 273 2.38 -7.98 14.24
C GLN A 273 1.30 -7.07 13.67
N GLN A 274 1.67 -6.10 12.83
CA GLN A 274 0.72 -5.21 12.18
C GLN A 274 -0.19 -5.93 11.17
N VAL A 275 0.37 -6.86 10.39
CA VAL A 275 -0.43 -7.69 9.47
C VAL A 275 -1.33 -8.67 10.22
N ASP A 276 -0.87 -9.26 11.31
CA ASP A 276 -1.67 -10.16 12.14
C ASP A 276 -2.82 -9.41 12.83
N TYR A 277 -2.55 -8.21 13.36
CA TYR A 277 -3.59 -7.33 13.89
C TYR A 277 -4.68 -7.10 12.83
N LEU A 278 -4.29 -6.76 11.59
CA LEU A 278 -5.22 -6.59 10.46
C LEU A 278 -6.04 -7.87 10.19
N LEU A 279 -5.43 -9.05 10.34
CA LEU A 279 -6.04 -10.34 10.04
C LEU A 279 -6.84 -10.96 11.19
N GLY A 280 -6.81 -10.38 12.40
CA GLY A 280 -7.66 -10.79 13.51
C GLY A 280 -6.98 -10.84 14.88
N ASP A 281 -5.67 -10.66 14.97
CA ASP A 281 -4.94 -10.62 16.25
C ASP A 281 -5.05 -9.24 16.91
N ASN A 282 -6.29 -8.82 17.16
CA ASN A 282 -6.66 -7.55 17.78
C ASN A 282 -7.69 -7.77 18.91
N PRO A 283 -8.01 -6.73 19.72
CA PRO A 283 -8.97 -6.85 20.82
C PRO A 283 -10.36 -7.35 20.42
N LEU A 284 -10.80 -7.07 19.18
CA LEU A 284 -12.11 -7.47 18.66
C LEU A 284 -12.12 -8.88 18.06
N LYS A 285 -10.96 -9.53 17.91
CA LYS A 285 -10.81 -10.82 17.21
C LYS A 285 -11.44 -10.82 15.81
N MET A 286 -11.43 -9.66 15.16
CA MET A 286 -12.06 -9.42 13.86
C MET A 286 -11.00 -9.17 12.79
N SER A 287 -11.08 -9.84 11.65
CA SER A 287 -10.28 -9.44 10.50
C SER A 287 -10.83 -8.16 9.90
N TYR A 288 -9.97 -7.17 9.64
CA TYR A 288 -10.32 -5.99 8.85
C TYR A 288 -10.26 -6.24 7.34
N MET A 289 -9.98 -7.47 6.90
CA MET A 289 -10.11 -7.92 5.53
C MET A 289 -11.44 -8.64 5.32
N VAL A 290 -12.29 -8.10 4.45
CA VAL A 290 -13.60 -8.64 4.14
C VAL A 290 -13.50 -10.06 3.58
N GLY A 291 -14.23 -10.98 4.19
CA GLY A 291 -14.26 -12.40 3.82
C GLY A 291 -13.09 -13.23 4.34
N TYR A 292 -12.16 -12.68 5.13
CA TYR A 292 -11.08 -13.44 5.77
C TYR A 292 -11.41 -13.77 7.23
N GLY A 293 -11.15 -15.02 7.64
CA GLY A 293 -11.43 -15.47 8.99
C GLY A 293 -12.93 -15.60 9.31
N PRO A 294 -13.26 -15.99 10.56
CA PRO A 294 -14.65 -16.23 10.97
C PRO A 294 -15.44 -14.94 11.26
N LEU A 295 -14.75 -13.82 11.55
CA LEU A 295 -15.36 -12.54 11.89
C LEU A 295 -14.68 -11.43 11.07
N TYR A 296 -15.47 -10.70 10.28
CA TYR A 296 -15.02 -9.58 9.43
C TYR A 296 -16.16 -8.55 9.21
N PRO A 297 -15.86 -7.30 8.81
CA PRO A 297 -16.85 -6.26 8.54
C PRO A 297 -17.91 -6.68 7.51
N GLN A 298 -19.18 -6.46 7.86
CA GLN A 298 -20.33 -6.81 7.03
C GLN A 298 -20.97 -5.58 6.37
N ARG A 299 -20.67 -4.37 6.85
CA ARG A 299 -21.38 -3.14 6.47
C ARG A 299 -20.41 -2.06 5.95
N ILE A 300 -19.43 -2.46 5.16
CA ILE A 300 -18.41 -1.55 4.60
C ILE A 300 -19.01 -0.44 3.73
N HIS A 301 -18.35 0.73 3.70
CA HIS A 301 -18.71 1.89 2.88
C HIS A 301 -18.37 1.65 1.39
N HIS A 302 -19.14 0.79 0.70
CA HIS A 302 -18.89 0.50 -0.70
C HIS A 302 -20.18 0.29 -1.49
N ARG A 303 -20.47 1.18 -2.46
CA ARG A 303 -21.73 1.19 -3.24
C ARG A 303 -22.04 -0.15 -3.91
N GLY A 304 -21.06 -0.71 -4.65
CA GLY A 304 -21.27 -2.00 -5.32
C GLY A 304 -21.42 -3.17 -4.35
N SER A 305 -21.01 -3.02 -3.10
CA SER A 305 -21.16 -4.05 -2.07
C SER A 305 -22.53 -3.91 -1.39
N SER A 306 -22.98 -2.68 -1.14
CA SER A 306 -24.21 -2.37 -0.40
C SER A 306 -25.50 -2.41 -1.22
N LEU A 307 -25.42 -2.18 -2.53
CA LEU A 307 -26.57 -2.25 -3.44
C LEU A 307 -26.85 -3.70 -3.86
N PRO A 308 -28.12 -4.10 -4.07
CA PRO A 308 -28.42 -5.41 -4.63
C PRO A 308 -27.79 -5.57 -6.01
N SER A 309 -27.41 -6.80 -6.36
CA SER A 309 -26.86 -7.09 -7.69
C SER A 309 -27.92 -6.86 -8.78
N VAL A 310 -27.49 -6.60 -10.02
CA VAL A 310 -28.40 -6.49 -11.18
C VAL A 310 -29.21 -7.77 -11.40
N ALA A 311 -28.70 -8.93 -10.98
CA ALA A 311 -29.44 -10.19 -11.04
C ALA A 311 -30.63 -10.22 -10.05
N ALA A 312 -30.44 -9.65 -8.85
CA ALA A 312 -31.49 -9.57 -7.83
C ALA A 312 -32.43 -8.36 -8.03
N HIS A 313 -31.93 -7.28 -8.63
CA HIS A 313 -32.67 -6.05 -8.88
C HIS A 313 -32.31 -5.49 -10.28
N PRO A 314 -32.96 -5.97 -11.35
CA PRO A 314 -32.61 -5.59 -12.73
C PRO A 314 -33.00 -4.16 -13.10
N ALA A 315 -33.96 -3.56 -12.37
CA ALA A 315 -34.37 -2.19 -12.58
C ALA A 315 -33.29 -1.19 -12.11
N LYS A 316 -33.21 -0.03 -12.77
CA LYS A 316 -32.27 1.04 -12.39
C LYS A 316 -32.62 1.62 -11.03
N ILE A 317 -31.64 1.68 -10.13
CA ILE A 317 -31.75 2.38 -8.84
C ILE A 317 -31.38 3.84 -9.06
N GLN A 318 -32.29 4.76 -8.68
CA GLN A 318 -32.03 6.20 -8.78
C GLN A 318 -30.98 6.64 -7.75
N CYS A 319 -30.20 7.68 -8.05
CA CYS A 319 -29.08 8.11 -7.21
C CYS A 319 -29.48 8.36 -5.75
N SER A 320 -30.62 9.02 -5.52
CA SER A 320 -31.13 9.32 -4.17
C SER A 320 -31.60 8.07 -3.42
N ALA A 321 -32.19 7.09 -4.12
CA ALA A 321 -32.62 5.82 -3.52
C ALA A 321 -31.44 5.00 -2.97
N GLY A 322 -30.22 5.23 -3.50
CA GLY A 322 -28.99 4.64 -2.95
C GLY A 322 -28.74 4.99 -1.48
N PHE A 323 -29.28 6.09 -0.96
CA PHE A 323 -29.10 6.50 0.44
C PHE A 323 -29.86 5.60 1.43
N ASP A 324 -30.94 4.93 1.00
CA ASP A 324 -31.65 3.98 1.85
C ASP A 324 -30.77 2.76 2.13
N PHE A 325 -30.09 2.28 1.09
CA PHE A 325 -29.04 1.27 1.24
C PHE A 325 -27.87 1.80 2.06
N MET A 326 -27.48 3.07 1.94
CA MET A 326 -26.40 3.63 2.79
C MET A 326 -26.75 3.56 4.29
N LYS A 327 -28.01 3.84 4.65
CA LYS A 327 -28.48 3.94 6.04
C LYS A 327 -28.91 2.60 6.65
N SER A 328 -29.11 1.57 5.85
CA SER A 328 -29.57 0.25 6.31
C SER A 328 -28.63 -0.40 7.33
N SER A 329 -29.21 -1.09 8.32
CA SER A 329 -28.50 -1.94 9.28
C SER A 329 -28.19 -3.34 8.75
N ALA A 330 -28.78 -3.74 7.62
CA ALA A 330 -28.52 -5.03 7.01
C ALA A 330 -27.06 -5.14 6.50
N PRO A 331 -26.46 -6.34 6.55
CA PRO A 331 -25.21 -6.64 5.86
C PRO A 331 -25.24 -6.24 4.38
N ASN A 332 -24.07 -5.94 3.82
CA ASN A 332 -23.93 -5.72 2.40
C ASN A 332 -24.28 -7.00 1.61
N PRO A 333 -25.21 -6.95 0.63
CA PRO A 333 -25.64 -8.14 -0.11
C PRO A 333 -24.55 -8.75 -0.99
N ASN A 334 -23.53 -7.98 -1.40
CA ASN A 334 -22.39 -8.51 -2.15
C ASN A 334 -21.12 -8.40 -1.31
N ILE A 335 -20.53 -9.55 -0.95
CA ILE A 335 -19.30 -9.61 -0.16
C ILE A 335 -18.11 -9.16 -1.03
N LEU A 336 -17.47 -8.05 -0.67
CA LEU A 336 -16.31 -7.52 -1.38
C LEU A 336 -15.02 -8.21 -0.92
N VAL A 337 -14.89 -9.49 -1.25
CA VAL A 337 -13.81 -10.36 -0.77
C VAL A 337 -12.43 -9.75 -1.01
N GLY A 338 -11.62 -9.69 0.05
CA GLY A 338 -10.25 -9.20 0.04
C GLY A 338 -10.10 -7.69 0.21
N ALA A 339 -11.19 -6.92 0.22
CA ALA A 339 -11.13 -5.50 0.56
C ALA A 339 -10.70 -5.32 2.02
N VAL A 340 -9.79 -4.37 2.27
CA VAL A 340 -9.41 -3.96 3.62
C VAL A 340 -10.01 -2.60 3.90
N VAL A 341 -10.73 -2.48 5.01
CA VAL A 341 -11.35 -1.22 5.46
C VAL A 341 -10.33 -0.28 6.13
N GLY A 342 -10.68 0.99 6.33
CA GLY A 342 -9.86 1.98 7.03
C GLY A 342 -9.36 1.57 8.42
N GLY A 343 -10.10 0.71 9.12
CA GLY A 343 -9.69 0.07 10.38
C GLY A 343 -10.31 0.72 11.61
N PRO A 344 -9.89 0.31 12.83
CA PRO A 344 -10.46 0.82 14.06
C PRO A 344 -9.97 2.24 14.38
N ASP A 345 -10.66 2.91 15.30
CA ASP A 345 -10.20 4.14 15.91
C ASP A 345 -8.97 3.94 16.82
N LYS A 346 -8.49 5.04 17.42
CA LYS A 346 -7.31 5.05 18.29
C LYS A 346 -7.43 4.16 19.55
N ASP A 347 -8.65 3.78 19.92
CA ASP A 347 -8.98 2.99 21.11
C ASP A 347 -9.38 1.55 20.72
N ASP A 348 -8.99 1.09 19.52
CA ASP A 348 -9.31 -0.24 18.96
C ASP A 348 -10.80 -0.51 18.73
N ARG A 349 -11.65 0.53 18.70
CA ARG A 349 -13.09 0.37 18.44
C ARG A 349 -13.35 0.39 16.95
N PHE A 350 -14.21 -0.50 16.48
CA PHE A 350 -14.68 -0.53 15.09
C PHE A 350 -16.18 -0.81 15.05
N PRO A 351 -17.02 0.17 14.64
CA PRO A 351 -18.46 0.05 14.77
C PRO A 351 -19.15 -0.76 13.65
N ASP A 352 -18.45 -1.08 12.55
CA ASP A 352 -18.98 -1.71 11.33
C ASP A 352 -20.25 -1.01 10.81
N GLN A 353 -20.09 0.27 10.42
CA GLN A 353 -21.18 1.12 10.00
C GLN A 353 -20.91 1.73 8.63
N ARG A 354 -21.80 1.44 7.67
CA ARG A 354 -21.70 1.92 6.30
C ARG A 354 -21.57 3.46 6.17
N PRO A 355 -22.21 4.30 7.00
CA PRO A 355 -22.00 5.74 6.95
C PRO A 355 -20.64 6.22 7.48
N ASP A 356 -19.97 5.42 8.30
CA ASP A 356 -18.64 5.72 8.86
C ASP A 356 -17.57 5.40 7.82
N TYR A 357 -17.37 6.34 6.89
CA TYR A 357 -16.41 6.19 5.81
C TYR A 357 -14.96 6.15 6.32
N GLU A 358 -14.65 6.83 7.42
CA GLU A 358 -13.28 6.93 7.95
C GLU A 358 -12.72 5.56 8.36
N GLN A 359 -13.57 4.73 8.97
CA GLN A 359 -13.21 3.38 9.42
C GLN A 359 -13.64 2.31 8.43
N SER A 360 -14.79 2.46 7.76
CA SER A 360 -15.44 1.39 6.99
C SER A 360 -15.20 1.48 5.48
N GLU A 361 -14.54 2.51 4.96
CA GLU A 361 -14.23 2.62 3.53
C GLU A 361 -13.03 1.74 3.15
N PRO A 362 -13.18 0.85 2.15
CA PRO A 362 -12.03 0.18 1.57
C PRO A 362 -11.46 0.98 0.41
N THR A 363 -10.13 1.03 0.30
CA THR A 363 -9.46 1.74 -0.79
C THR A 363 -8.35 0.90 -1.42
N THR A 364 -8.05 1.19 -2.69
CA THR A 364 -7.02 0.44 -3.43
C THR A 364 -5.62 0.62 -2.86
N TYR A 365 -5.33 1.79 -2.29
CA TYR A 365 -4.03 2.11 -1.72
C TYR A 365 -3.77 1.43 -0.36
N ILE A 366 -4.82 1.02 0.38
CA ILE A 366 -4.65 0.16 1.58
C ILE A 366 -4.16 -1.23 1.16
N ASN A 367 -4.82 -1.83 0.17
CA ASN A 367 -4.50 -3.18 -0.31
C ASN A 367 -3.15 -3.27 -1.05
N ALA A 368 -2.71 -2.19 -1.71
CA ALA A 368 -1.55 -2.21 -2.61
C ALA A 368 -0.24 -2.66 -1.93
N PRO A 369 0.20 -2.05 -0.82
CA PRO A 369 1.38 -2.52 -0.11
C PRO A 369 1.15 -3.85 0.63
N LEU A 370 -0.09 -4.14 1.04
CA LEU A 370 -0.44 -5.37 1.75
C LEU A 370 -0.13 -6.63 0.92
N VAL A 371 -0.35 -6.59 -0.41
CA VAL A 371 0.00 -7.72 -1.30
C VAL A 371 1.47 -8.10 -1.16
N GLY A 372 2.37 -7.11 -1.12
CA GLY A 372 3.81 -7.35 -0.94
C GLY A 372 4.15 -7.91 0.45
N ALA A 373 3.49 -7.42 1.50
CA ALA A 373 3.68 -7.92 2.86
C ALA A 373 3.18 -9.37 3.02
N LEU A 374 1.99 -9.67 2.51
CA LEU A 374 1.41 -11.01 2.53
C LEU A 374 2.21 -12.00 1.69
N ALA A 375 2.72 -11.61 0.52
CA ALA A 375 3.59 -12.45 -0.29
C ALA A 375 4.87 -12.84 0.48
N TYR A 376 5.48 -11.86 1.16
CA TYR A 376 6.65 -12.11 2.00
C TYR A 376 6.32 -13.07 3.16
N LEU A 377 5.23 -12.84 3.89
CA LEU A 377 4.84 -13.66 5.04
C LEU A 377 4.45 -15.07 4.60
N ALA A 378 3.63 -15.21 3.55
CA ALA A 378 3.23 -16.50 3.02
C ALA A 378 4.46 -17.32 2.59
N HIS A 379 5.44 -16.72 1.90
CA HIS A 379 6.69 -17.40 1.58
C HIS A 379 7.50 -17.78 2.83
N SER A 380 7.66 -16.85 3.78
CA SER A 380 8.49 -17.06 4.98
C SER A 380 7.96 -18.15 5.91
N PHE A 381 6.64 -18.42 5.86
CA PHE A 381 5.97 -19.45 6.62
C PHE A 381 5.59 -20.68 5.78
N GLY A 382 6.21 -20.87 4.60
CA GLY A 382 6.06 -22.09 3.78
C GLY A 382 4.68 -22.28 3.15
N GLN A 383 3.96 -21.19 2.90
CA GLN A 383 2.61 -21.20 2.32
C GLN A 383 2.59 -20.85 0.82
N LEU A 384 3.76 -20.67 0.19
CA LEU A 384 3.93 -20.41 -1.26
C LEU A 384 4.98 -21.33 -1.89
#